data_AF-A0A832U1D7-F1
#
_entry.id   AF-A0A832U1D7-F1
#
_cell.length_a   1.000
_cell.length_b   1.000
_cell.length_c   1.000
_cell.angle_alpha   90.00
_cell.angle_beta   90.00
_cell.angle_gamma   90.00
#
_symmetry.space_group_name_H-M   'P 1'
#
loop_
_entity.id
_entity.type
_entity.pdbx_description
1 polymer ?
#
loop_
_entity_poly.entity_id
_entity_poly.type
_entity_poly.pdbx_seq_one_letter_code
_entity_poly.pdbx_strand_id
1 'polypeptide(L)'
;MAFFHPREYYKKQQRYWTDSCRILKNRLKWNNMKDTKSTNPERLTLISYLKKQSREKNAGIWLDIAENIAKPKSRRTAVNLSHINRNSEKNETIVVPGKILGTGTLNHSLTIAAFEISDNAKEKLKKAKAKYLSIEELVAKNPTGTKVKIIR
;
A
#
# COMPACT_ATOMS: atom_id res chain seq x y z
N MET A 1 -18.94 -39.84 -21.79
CA MET A 1 -17.97 -39.60 -20.69
C MET A 1 -17.36 -38.21 -20.86
N ALA A 2 -17.52 -37.32 -19.88
CA ALA A 2 -16.99 -35.97 -19.94
C ALA A 2 -15.45 -35.97 -19.83
N PHE A 3 -14.77 -35.55 -20.89
CA PHE A 3 -13.32 -35.32 -20.91
C PHE A 3 -12.99 -34.10 -20.03
N PHE A 4 -12.55 -34.38 -18.80
CA PHE A 4 -12.07 -33.38 -17.85
C PHE A 4 -10.86 -32.63 -18.46
N HIS A 5 -11.05 -31.35 -18.75
CA HIS A 5 -10.09 -30.50 -19.45
C HIS A 5 -8.78 -30.31 -18.65
N PRO A 6 -7.59 -30.62 -19.22
CA PRO A 6 -6.28 -30.45 -18.56
C PRO A 6 -5.82 -28.99 -18.31
N ARG A 7 -6.67 -27.99 -18.60
CA ARG A 7 -6.27 -26.58 -18.73
C ARG A 7 -6.22 -25.81 -17.41
N GLU A 8 -6.80 -26.34 -16.33
CA GLU A 8 -6.76 -25.71 -15.01
C GLU A 8 -5.47 -25.98 -14.23
N TYR A 9 -4.81 -27.12 -14.47
CA TYR A 9 -3.63 -27.54 -13.72
C TYR A 9 -2.40 -26.65 -14.02
N TYR A 10 -2.23 -26.26 -15.29
CA TYR A 10 -1.15 -25.37 -15.74
C TYR A 10 -1.28 -23.91 -15.24
N LYS A 11 -2.51 -23.40 -15.09
CA LYS A 11 -2.75 -22.06 -14.52
C LYS A 11 -2.42 -22.00 -13.02
N LYS A 12 -2.65 -23.10 -12.29
CA LYS A 12 -2.25 -23.20 -10.88
C LYS A 12 -0.71 -23.25 -10.76
N GLN A 13 0.00 -24.06 -11.53
CA GLN A 13 1.48 -24.14 -11.45
C GLN A 13 2.19 -22.81 -11.79
N GLN A 14 1.72 -22.04 -12.77
CA GLN A 14 2.31 -20.73 -13.10
C GLN A 14 2.19 -19.72 -11.94
N ARG A 15 1.08 -19.75 -11.20
CA ARG A 15 0.85 -18.87 -10.04
C ARG A 15 1.80 -19.15 -8.89
N TYR A 16 2.10 -20.43 -8.63
CA TYR A 16 3.03 -20.85 -7.57
C TYR A 16 4.50 -20.51 -7.91
N TRP A 17 4.91 -20.58 -9.19
CA TRP A 17 6.24 -20.13 -9.63
C TRP A 17 6.39 -18.60 -9.51
N THR A 18 5.37 -17.82 -9.86
CA THR A 18 5.41 -16.34 -9.68
C THR A 18 5.43 -15.91 -8.21
N ASP A 19 4.67 -16.59 -7.35
CA ASP A 19 4.63 -16.25 -5.92
C ASP A 19 5.93 -16.65 -5.20
N SER A 20 6.50 -17.83 -5.45
CA SER A 20 7.81 -18.22 -4.89
C SER A 20 8.95 -17.34 -5.39
N CYS A 21 8.97 -16.96 -6.67
CA CYS A 21 9.98 -16.02 -7.17
C CYS A 21 9.79 -14.59 -6.63
N ARG A 22 8.55 -14.15 -6.36
CA ARG A 22 8.27 -12.83 -5.76
C ARG A 22 8.67 -12.79 -4.29
N ILE A 23 8.40 -13.85 -3.53
CA ILE A 23 8.81 -13.99 -2.13
C ILE A 23 10.35 -14.04 -2.04
N LEU A 24 11.02 -14.80 -2.90
CA LEU A 24 12.49 -14.88 -2.93
C LEU A 24 13.16 -13.59 -3.41
N LYS A 25 12.59 -12.89 -4.40
CA LYS A 25 13.07 -11.55 -4.82
C LYS A 25 12.90 -10.51 -3.71
N ASN A 26 11.81 -10.56 -2.96
CA ASN A 26 11.60 -9.72 -1.78
C ASN A 26 12.61 -10.03 -0.66
N ARG A 27 12.96 -11.31 -0.47
CA ARG A 27 13.98 -11.75 0.50
C ARG A 27 15.39 -11.27 0.12
N LEU A 28 15.76 -11.30 -1.16
CA LEU A 28 17.06 -10.82 -1.66
C LEU A 28 17.19 -9.30 -1.65
N LYS A 29 16.11 -8.56 -1.95
CA LYS A 29 16.06 -7.08 -1.81
C LYS A 29 16.30 -6.60 -0.38
N TRP A 30 15.94 -7.41 0.61
CA TRP A 30 16.05 -7.07 2.04
C TRP A 30 17.49 -6.92 2.53
N ASN A 31 18.41 -7.78 2.06
CA ASN A 31 19.82 -7.77 2.49
C ASN A 31 20.62 -6.56 2.00
N ASN A 32 20.13 -5.84 0.98
CA ASN A 32 20.80 -4.69 0.37
C ASN A 32 20.14 -3.34 0.68
N MET A 33 19.09 -3.33 1.51
CA MET A 33 18.54 -2.06 2.01
C MET A 33 19.48 -1.49 3.07
N LYS A 34 20.30 -0.52 2.67
CA LYS A 34 21.03 0.34 3.60
C LYS A 34 20.02 0.96 4.58
N ASP A 35 20.27 0.83 5.88
CA ASP A 35 19.45 1.46 6.91
C ASP A 35 19.29 2.93 6.55
N THR A 36 18.04 3.38 6.44
CA THR A 36 17.76 4.76 6.11
C THR A 36 18.30 5.60 7.27
N LYS A 37 19.37 6.35 7.02
CA LYS A 37 19.93 7.35 7.96
C LYS A 37 18.93 8.50 8.10
N SER A 38 17.83 8.21 8.75
CA SER A 38 16.63 9.02 8.84
C SER A 38 16.54 9.57 10.25
N THR A 39 16.58 10.88 10.39
CA THR A 39 16.51 11.57 11.68
C THR A 39 15.17 11.39 12.40
N ASN A 40 14.08 11.08 11.68
CA ASN A 40 12.75 10.95 12.30
C ASN A 40 12.52 9.51 12.83
N PRO A 41 12.31 9.32 14.14
CA PRO A 41 12.12 8.01 14.76
C PRO A 41 10.77 7.36 14.40
N GLU A 42 9.67 8.12 14.31
CA GLU A 42 8.33 7.60 13.97
C GLU A 42 8.28 6.94 12.60
N ARG A 43 9.05 7.49 11.65
CA ARG A 43 9.19 6.89 10.33
C ARG A 43 9.89 5.54 10.40
N LEU A 44 10.93 5.43 11.21
CA LEU A 44 11.70 4.19 11.37
C LEU A 44 10.87 3.12 12.08
N THR A 45 10.12 3.49 13.11
CA THR A 45 9.22 2.57 13.81
C THR A 45 8.13 2.05 12.88
N LEU A 46 7.51 2.92 12.08
CA LEU A 46 6.50 2.51 11.09
C LEU A 46 7.07 1.55 10.03
N ILE A 47 8.26 1.84 9.49
CA ILE A 47 8.93 0.96 8.52
C ILE A 47 9.20 -0.42 9.15
N SER A 48 9.71 -0.44 10.39
CA SER A 48 9.98 -1.69 11.12
C SER A 48 8.69 -2.47 11.37
N TYR A 49 7.63 -1.79 11.79
CA TYR A 49 6.31 -2.37 12.02
C TYR A 49 5.74 -3.00 10.75
N LEU A 50 5.73 -2.28 9.63
CA LEU A 50 5.25 -2.79 8.34
C LEU A 50 6.07 -3.99 7.85
N LYS A 51 7.40 -3.97 8.03
CA LYS A 51 8.27 -5.11 7.71
C LYS A 51 7.93 -6.33 8.56
N LYS A 52 7.69 -6.16 9.86
CA LYS A 52 7.29 -7.24 10.77
C LYS A 52 5.96 -7.85 10.34
N GLN A 53 4.94 -7.01 10.11
CA GLN A 53 3.61 -7.47 9.68
C GLN A 53 3.64 -8.17 8.31
N SER A 54 4.46 -7.69 7.38
CA SER A 54 4.65 -8.33 6.07
C SER A 54 5.19 -9.76 6.20
N ARG A 55 6.13 -10.00 7.11
CA ARG A 55 6.72 -11.33 7.35
C ARG A 55 5.75 -12.27 8.03
N GLU A 56 5.08 -11.80 9.08
CA GLU A 56 4.15 -12.61 9.86
C GLU A 56 2.94 -13.04 9.03
N LYS A 57 2.49 -12.18 8.10
CA LYS A 57 1.27 -12.40 7.32
C LYS A 57 1.52 -12.74 5.84
N ASN A 58 2.79 -12.88 5.44
CA ASN A 58 3.21 -13.09 4.05
C ASN A 58 2.58 -12.10 3.05
N ALA A 59 2.31 -10.88 3.50
CA ALA A 59 1.67 -9.85 2.69
C ALA A 59 2.73 -8.94 2.08
N GLY A 60 3.12 -9.24 0.83
CA GLY A 60 4.12 -8.46 0.08
C GLY A 60 3.74 -7.00 -0.19
N ILE A 61 2.46 -6.64 -0.03
CA ILE A 61 1.93 -5.28 -0.17
C ILE A 61 2.53 -4.34 0.89
N TRP A 62 2.63 -4.80 2.14
CA TRP A 62 3.20 -3.99 3.24
C TRP A 62 4.68 -3.76 3.06
N LEU A 63 5.40 -4.71 2.47
CA LEU A 63 6.81 -4.54 2.14
C LEU A 63 7.00 -3.43 1.09
N ASP A 64 6.16 -3.40 0.05
CA ASP A 64 6.21 -2.36 -0.98
C ASP A 64 5.90 -0.97 -0.37
N ILE A 65 4.89 -0.87 0.50
CA ILE A 65 4.60 0.38 1.23
C ILE A 65 5.81 0.80 2.09
N ALA A 66 6.42 -0.13 2.83
CA ALA A 66 7.60 0.14 3.65
C ALA A 66 8.81 0.60 2.80
N GLU A 67 9.04 -0.03 1.64
CA GLU A 67 10.08 0.39 0.68
C GLU A 67 9.84 1.82 0.19
N ASN A 68 8.59 2.19 -0.09
CA ASN A 68 8.26 3.54 -0.54
C ASN A 68 8.42 4.59 0.56
N ILE A 69 8.03 4.28 1.81
CA ILE A 69 8.24 5.18 2.96
C ILE A 69 9.74 5.35 3.26
N ALA A 70 10.53 4.28 3.08
CA ALA A 70 11.98 4.29 3.26
C ALA A 70 12.71 5.21 2.26
N LYS A 71 12.09 5.61 1.15
CA LYS A 71 12.71 6.52 0.20
C LYS A 71 13.06 7.88 0.85
N PRO A 72 14.11 8.57 0.36
CA PRO A 72 14.41 9.93 0.79
C PRO A 72 13.26 10.88 0.43
N LYS A 73 13.09 11.97 1.19
CA LYS A 73 11.94 12.90 1.06
C LYS A 73 11.70 13.36 -0.39
N SER A 74 12.76 13.68 -1.13
CA SER A 74 12.67 14.09 -2.55
C SER A 74 12.10 13.03 -3.49
N ARG A 75 12.21 11.74 -3.15
CA ARG A 75 11.68 10.61 -3.95
C ARG A 75 10.39 10.01 -3.40
N ARG A 76 9.83 10.58 -2.33
CA ARG A 76 8.55 10.12 -1.80
C ARG A 76 7.42 10.61 -2.67
N THR A 77 6.43 9.75 -2.85
CA THR A 77 5.20 10.13 -3.54
C THR A 77 4.49 11.26 -2.80
N ALA A 78 4.05 12.25 -3.57
CA ALA A 78 3.00 13.18 -3.17
C ALA A 78 1.82 13.02 -4.14
N VAL A 79 0.63 12.70 -3.62
CA VAL A 79 -0.56 12.43 -4.44
C VAL A 79 -1.60 13.54 -4.26
N ASN A 80 -2.13 14.05 -5.37
CA ASN A 80 -3.26 14.97 -5.37
C ASN A 80 -4.60 14.23 -5.25
N LEU A 81 -5.59 14.85 -4.61
CA LEU A 81 -6.96 14.30 -4.53
C LEU A 81 -7.56 14.02 -5.92
N SER A 82 -7.27 14.86 -6.93
CA SER A 82 -7.71 14.62 -8.31
C SER A 82 -7.16 13.31 -8.89
N HIS A 83 -5.93 12.94 -8.55
CA HIS A 83 -5.32 11.67 -8.98
C HIS A 83 -6.00 10.49 -8.28
N ILE A 84 -6.26 10.62 -6.98
CA ILE A 84 -7.01 9.61 -6.22
C ILE A 84 -8.40 9.42 -6.85
N ASN A 85 -9.12 10.51 -7.12
CA ASN A 85 -10.48 10.46 -7.65
C ASN A 85 -10.57 9.76 -9.01
N ARG A 86 -9.58 9.93 -9.89
CA ARG A 86 -9.56 9.28 -11.22
C ARG A 86 -9.23 7.80 -11.14
N ASN A 87 -8.46 7.39 -10.14
CA ASN A 87 -7.91 6.04 -10.03
C ASN A 87 -8.64 5.18 -8.99
N SER A 88 -9.76 5.64 -8.46
CA SER A 88 -10.49 4.94 -7.40
C SER A 88 -11.95 4.77 -7.71
N GLU A 89 -12.49 3.69 -7.16
CA GLU A 89 -13.91 3.36 -7.21
C GLU A 89 -14.58 3.57 -5.85
N LYS A 90 -15.91 3.54 -5.84
CA LYS A 90 -16.71 3.70 -4.63
C LYS A 90 -16.45 2.54 -3.66
N ASN A 91 -16.29 2.85 -2.37
CA ASN A 91 -16.00 1.90 -1.29
C ASN A 91 -14.66 1.15 -1.40
N GLU A 92 -13.71 1.65 -2.21
CA GLU A 92 -12.37 1.07 -2.31
C GLU A 92 -11.47 1.50 -1.14
N THR A 93 -10.43 0.71 -0.86
CA THR A 93 -9.39 1.03 0.13
C THR A 93 -8.08 1.37 -0.57
N ILE A 94 -7.64 2.61 -0.37
CA ILE A 94 -6.47 3.18 -1.04
C ILE A 94 -5.38 3.44 -0.02
N VAL A 95 -4.16 3.05 -0.35
CA VAL A 95 -2.96 3.39 0.43
C VAL A 95 -2.05 4.29 -0.38
N VAL A 96 -1.66 5.40 0.24
CA VAL A 96 -0.64 6.31 -0.26
C VAL A 96 0.58 6.23 0.67
N PRO A 97 1.73 5.69 0.22
CA PRO A 97 2.92 5.53 1.06
C PRO A 97 3.65 6.85 1.36
N GLY A 98 3.05 8.00 1.04
CA GLY A 98 3.63 9.32 1.17
C GLY A 98 2.59 10.35 1.58
N LYS A 99 2.69 11.55 0.99
CA LYS A 99 1.84 12.70 1.38
C LYS A 99 0.64 12.88 0.45
N ILE A 100 -0.53 13.14 1.02
CA ILE A 100 -1.71 13.57 0.25
C ILE A 100 -1.81 15.10 0.25
N LEU A 101 -1.97 15.66 -0.95
CA LEU A 101 -2.14 17.08 -1.21
C LEU A 101 -3.60 17.39 -1.57
N GLY A 102 -4.08 18.54 -1.12
CA GLY A 102 -5.48 18.96 -1.24
C GLY A 102 -5.91 19.46 -2.63
N THR A 103 -5.16 19.19 -3.70
CA THR A 103 -5.51 19.70 -5.05
C THR A 103 -6.58 18.83 -5.71
N GLY A 104 -7.66 19.47 -6.17
CA GLY A 104 -8.82 18.81 -6.79
C GLY A 104 -9.98 18.55 -5.82
N THR A 105 -10.92 17.72 -6.27
CA THR A 105 -12.11 17.29 -5.52
C THR A 105 -12.20 15.76 -5.51
N LEU A 106 -12.93 15.24 -4.53
CA LEU A 106 -13.20 13.81 -4.37
C LEU A 106 -14.72 13.65 -4.39
N ASN A 107 -15.24 12.88 -5.35
CA ASN A 107 -16.68 12.85 -5.66
C ASN A 107 -17.40 11.64 -5.07
N HIS A 108 -16.68 10.63 -4.61
CA HIS A 108 -17.23 9.38 -4.08
C HIS A 108 -16.65 9.02 -2.72
N SER A 109 -17.43 8.31 -1.92
CA SER A 109 -16.98 7.82 -0.61
C SER A 109 -16.06 6.61 -0.78
N LEU A 110 -14.90 6.67 -0.11
CA LEU A 110 -13.90 5.62 -0.10
C LEU A 110 -13.05 5.71 1.19
N THR A 111 -12.21 4.72 1.43
CA THR A 111 -11.30 4.68 2.58
C THR A 111 -9.87 4.95 2.12
N ILE A 112 -9.24 5.99 2.67
CA ILE A 112 -7.86 6.36 2.36
C ILE A 112 -6.99 6.17 3.59
N ALA A 113 -5.84 5.51 3.40
CA ALA A 113 -4.75 5.53 4.36
C ALA A 113 -3.51 6.18 3.75
N ALA A 114 -2.84 7.04 4.53
CA ALA A 114 -1.61 7.69 4.11
C ALA A 114 -0.62 7.87 5.26
N PHE A 115 0.64 8.12 4.93
CA PHE A 115 1.65 8.48 5.92
C PHE A 115 1.44 9.91 6.42
N GLU A 116 1.25 10.85 5.49
CA GLU A 116 1.03 12.26 5.81
C GLU A 116 -0.12 12.83 4.96
N ILE A 117 -0.82 13.82 5.49
CA ILE A 117 -1.89 14.51 4.79
C ILE A 117 -1.85 16.02 5.07
N SER A 118 -2.03 16.85 4.03
CA SER A 118 -2.18 18.30 4.18
C SER A 118 -3.53 18.65 4.84
N ASP A 119 -3.59 19.75 5.59
CA ASP A 119 -4.83 20.14 6.29
C ASP A 119 -5.98 20.44 5.32
N ASN A 120 -5.69 21.11 4.19
CA ASN A 120 -6.66 21.32 3.11
C ASN A 120 -7.21 19.98 2.55
N ALA A 121 -6.37 18.95 2.45
CA ALA A 121 -6.85 17.62 2.05
C ALA A 121 -7.76 16.99 3.11
N LYS A 122 -7.44 17.13 4.41
CA LYS A 122 -8.31 16.62 5.49
C LYS A 122 -9.71 17.23 5.41
N GLU A 123 -9.80 18.53 5.18
CA GLU A 123 -11.09 19.23 5.02
C GLU A 123 -11.89 18.71 3.84
N LYS A 124 -11.23 18.53 2.69
CA LYS A 124 -11.89 17.99 1.49
C LYS A 124 -12.36 16.56 1.65
N LEU A 125 -11.61 15.72 2.35
CA LEU A 125 -12.02 14.35 2.66
C LEU A 125 -13.25 14.33 3.59
N LYS A 126 -13.28 15.21 4.60
CA LYS A 126 -14.46 15.38 5.46
C LYS A 126 -15.69 15.81 4.65
N LYS A 127 -15.54 16.78 3.74
CA LYS A 127 -16.61 17.22 2.83
C LYS A 127 -17.12 16.10 1.93
N ALA A 128 -16.22 15.27 1.41
CA ALA A 128 -16.54 14.14 0.54
C ALA A 128 -17.08 12.89 1.28
N LYS A 129 -17.25 12.94 2.61
CA LYS A 129 -17.63 11.80 3.46
C LYS A 129 -16.72 10.58 3.23
N ALA A 130 -15.43 10.83 2.97
CA ALA A 130 -14.41 9.80 2.85
C ALA A 130 -13.79 9.50 4.22
N LYS A 131 -13.49 8.24 4.49
CA LYS A 131 -12.83 7.83 5.74
C LYS A 131 -11.32 7.94 5.56
N TYR A 132 -10.67 8.70 6.43
CA TYR A 132 -9.22 8.76 6.52
C TYR A 132 -8.74 7.88 7.70
N LEU A 133 -7.72 7.06 7.46
CA LEU A 133 -7.08 6.21 8.44
C LEU A 133 -5.57 6.40 8.38
N SER A 134 -4.87 6.14 9.48
CA SER A 134 -3.41 6.00 9.42
C SER A 134 -3.03 4.64 8.81
N ILE A 135 -1.81 4.52 8.30
CA ILE A 135 -1.31 3.23 7.79
C ILE A 135 -1.30 2.18 8.92
N GLU A 136 -1.00 2.57 10.15
CA GLU A 136 -0.99 1.69 11.32
C GLU A 136 -2.39 1.12 11.61
N GLU A 137 -3.40 1.99 11.63
CA GLU A 137 -4.79 1.58 11.81
C GLU A 137 -5.27 0.66 10.68
N LEU A 138 -4.84 0.92 9.45
CA LEU A 138 -5.20 0.08 8.31
C LEU A 138 -4.61 -1.32 8.45
N VAL A 139 -3.33 -1.41 8.85
CA VAL A 139 -2.64 -2.69 9.05
C VAL A 139 -3.28 -3.47 10.20
N ALA A 140 -3.66 -2.78 11.28
CA ALA A 140 -4.36 -3.40 12.41
C ALA A 140 -5.73 -3.98 11.99
N LYS A 141 -6.49 -3.25 11.15
CA LYS A 141 -7.80 -3.70 10.65
C LYS A 141 -7.71 -4.80 9.62
N ASN A 142 -6.75 -4.71 8.69
CA ASN A 142 -6.62 -5.62 7.55
C ASN A 142 -5.18 -6.15 7.42
N PRO A 143 -4.74 -7.07 8.31
CA PRO A 143 -3.34 -7.53 8.33
C PRO A 143 -2.89 -8.23 7.05
N THR A 144 -3.81 -8.80 6.27
CA THR A 144 -3.52 -9.47 4.99
C THR A 144 -3.41 -8.53 3.79
N GLY A 145 -3.89 -7.28 3.91
CA GLY A 145 -3.84 -6.29 2.82
C GLY A 145 -4.67 -6.68 1.58
N THR A 146 -5.66 -7.56 1.73
CA THR A 146 -6.52 -7.96 0.60
C THR A 146 -7.41 -6.79 0.16
N LYS A 147 -7.58 -6.61 -1.16
CA LYS A 147 -8.32 -5.49 -1.77
C LYS A 147 -7.80 -4.08 -1.44
N VAL A 148 -6.49 -3.98 -1.19
CA VAL A 148 -5.81 -2.68 -1.00
C VAL A 148 -5.14 -2.26 -2.31
N LYS A 149 -5.41 -1.03 -2.75
CA LYS A 149 -4.77 -0.43 -3.93
C LYS A 149 -3.73 0.59 -3.51
N ILE A 150 -2.50 0.43 -3.99
CA ILE A 150 -1.42 1.39 -3.76
C ILE A 150 -1.48 2.45 -4.86
N ILE A 151 -1.55 3.73 -4.48
CA ILE A 151 -1.39 4.86 -5.40
C ILE A 151 -0.07 5.53 -5.10
N ARG A 152 0.75 5.71 -6.14
CA ARG A 152 2.09 6.28 -6.06
C ARG A 152 2.36 7.31 -7.15
#